data_AF-A0AAN6TXP2-F1
#
_entry.id   AF-A0AAN6TXP2-F1
#
_cell.length_a   1.000
_cell.length_b   1.000
_cell.length_c   1.000
_cell.angle_alpha   90.00
_cell.angle_beta   90.00
_cell.angle_gamma   90.00
#
_symmetry.space_group_name_H-M   'P 1'
#
loop_
_entity.id
_entity.type
_entity.pdbx_description
1 polymer ?
#
loop_
_entity_poly.entity_id
_entity_poly.type
_entity_poly.pdbx_seq_one_letter_code
_entity_poly.pdbx_strand_id
1 'polypeptide(L)'
;PLILAGGRSTRMQSPKHLLPMPDGRPLYQHQLDLLAAACPNAPAIYISLAQDSILDDFLRSLPVANNTAATATTTNTSAPLGQSSQPPTSLPASSPPRDSGAKPQVLILRDLPANPSPSRSAGPATGLLTAHCFFPSTTWFTIPCDHPFLTPSLLQHLCEQYQPPVTCFRNGDGFLEPLVAVWGPQALARM
;
A
#
# COMPACT_ATOMS: atom_id res chain seq x y z
N PRO A 1 -0.58 1.62 2.72
CA PRO A 1 0.32 0.43 2.65
C PRO A 1 -0.17 -0.56 1.60
N LEU A 2 0.72 -1.31 0.97
CA LEU A 2 0.43 -2.23 -0.13
C LEU A 2 1.17 -3.57 0.07
N ILE A 3 0.42 -4.66 0.08
CA ILE A 3 0.96 -6.02 0.03
C ILE A 3 1.06 -6.43 -1.45
N LEU A 4 2.27 -6.80 -1.89
CA LEU A 4 2.52 -7.39 -3.19
C LEU A 4 2.31 -8.91 -3.09
N ALA A 5 1.06 -9.35 -3.28
CA ALA A 5 0.68 -10.76 -3.26
C ALA A 5 0.79 -11.43 -4.64
N GLY A 6 0.78 -10.63 -5.71
CA GLY A 6 1.10 -11.06 -7.08
C GLY A 6 0.16 -12.12 -7.64
N GLY A 7 0.68 -12.91 -8.59
CA GLY A 7 0.00 -14.02 -9.28
C GLY A 7 0.64 -15.38 -9.03
N ARG A 8 0.40 -16.35 -9.92
CA ARG A 8 0.94 -17.73 -9.78
C ARG A 8 2.46 -17.73 -9.64
N SER A 9 2.98 -18.42 -8.63
CA SER A 9 4.42 -18.69 -8.53
C SER A 9 4.83 -19.59 -9.69
N THR A 10 5.71 -19.12 -10.58
CA THR A 10 6.19 -19.92 -11.72
C THR A 10 7.03 -21.12 -11.28
N ARG A 11 7.66 -21.06 -10.11
CA ARG A 11 8.46 -22.15 -9.54
C ARG A 11 7.64 -23.12 -8.69
N MET A 12 6.71 -22.63 -7.88
CA MET A 12 5.99 -23.46 -6.91
C MET A 12 4.59 -23.86 -7.36
N GLN A 13 4.08 -23.26 -8.45
CA GLN A 13 2.72 -23.44 -9.00
C GLN A 13 1.57 -23.19 -8.01
N SER A 14 1.90 -22.82 -6.76
CA SER A 14 0.98 -22.52 -5.68
C SER A 14 0.82 -21.00 -5.47
N PRO A 15 -0.36 -20.57 -5.00
CA PRO A 15 -0.59 -19.18 -4.59
C PRO A 15 0.22 -18.89 -3.33
N LYS A 16 1.36 -18.19 -3.45
CA LYS A 16 2.24 -17.87 -2.33
C LYS A 16 1.49 -17.20 -1.18
N HIS A 17 0.56 -16.31 -1.49
CA HIS A 17 -0.20 -15.56 -0.49
C HIS A 17 -1.10 -16.45 0.39
N LEU A 18 -1.48 -17.65 -0.07
CA LEU A 18 -2.28 -18.62 0.68
C LEU A 18 -1.45 -19.71 1.36
N LEU A 19 -0.11 -19.62 1.32
CA LEU A 19 0.70 -20.59 2.05
C LEU A 19 0.40 -20.48 3.55
N PRO A 20 0.18 -21.63 4.24
CA PRO A 20 -0.17 -21.62 5.65
C PRO A 20 1.04 -21.26 6.49
N MET A 21 0.83 -20.39 7.47
CA MET A 21 1.75 -20.13 8.57
C MET A 21 1.62 -21.22 9.65
N PRO A 22 2.57 -21.32 10.60
CA PRO A 22 2.48 -22.28 11.71
C PRO A 22 1.21 -22.16 12.57
N ASP A 23 0.58 -20.97 12.58
CA ASP A 23 -0.70 -20.70 13.25
C ASP A 23 -1.94 -21.07 12.41
N GLY A 24 -1.74 -21.62 11.21
CA GLY A 24 -2.78 -22.03 10.28
C GLY A 24 -3.35 -20.91 9.40
N ARG A 25 -2.97 -19.65 9.62
CA ARG A 25 -3.46 -18.52 8.80
C ARG A 25 -2.64 -18.38 7.52
N PRO A 26 -3.22 -17.89 6.41
CA PRO A 26 -2.48 -17.66 5.18
C PRO A 26 -1.51 -16.48 5.32
N LEU A 27 -0.39 -16.53 4.59
CA LEU A 27 0.67 -15.50 4.61
C LEU A 27 0.14 -14.06 4.47
N TYR A 28 -0.84 -13.82 3.59
CA TYR A 28 -1.35 -12.46 3.42
C TYR A 28 -2.03 -11.91 4.68
N GLN A 29 -2.67 -12.75 5.51
CA GLN A 29 -3.30 -12.31 6.76
C GLN A 29 -2.24 -11.90 7.78
N HIS A 30 -1.15 -12.65 7.88
CA HIS A 30 -0.01 -12.28 8.71
C HIS A 30 0.54 -10.90 8.32
N GLN A 31 0.70 -10.64 7.01
CA GLN A 31 1.15 -9.35 6.51
C GLN A 31 0.13 -8.22 6.74
N LEU A 32 -1.18 -8.50 6.73
CA LEU A 32 -2.20 -7.52 7.07
C LEU A 32 -2.10 -7.07 8.53
N ASP A 33 -1.96 -8.02 9.45
CA ASP A 33 -1.81 -7.72 10.88
C ASP A 33 -0.53 -6.92 11.14
N LEU A 34 0.56 -7.32 10.49
CA LEU A 34 1.83 -6.62 10.54
C LEU A 34 1.70 -5.15 10.07
N LEU A 35 1.05 -4.90 8.93
CA LEU A 35 0.84 -3.55 8.42
C LEU A 35 -0.14 -2.74 9.25
N ALA A 36 -1.17 -3.36 9.82
CA ALA A 36 -2.10 -2.68 10.71
C ALA A 36 -1.39 -2.22 12.00
N ALA A 37 -0.48 -3.02 12.53
CA ALA A 37 0.35 -2.66 13.69
C ALA A 37 1.41 -1.60 13.34
N ALA A 38 2.05 -1.72 12.18
CA ALA A 38 3.09 -0.77 11.74
C ALA A 38 2.53 0.59 11.32
N CYS A 39 1.32 0.62 10.76
CA CYS A 39 0.69 1.81 10.20
C CYS A 39 -0.73 2.00 10.77
N PRO A 40 -0.88 2.25 12.08
CA PRO A 40 -2.20 2.32 12.73
C PRO A 40 -3.07 3.46 12.18
N ASN A 41 -2.44 4.52 11.68
CA ASN A 41 -3.13 5.69 11.12
C ASN A 41 -3.43 5.56 9.63
N ALA A 42 -3.11 4.43 8.98
CA ALA A 42 -3.42 4.23 7.58
C ALA A 42 -4.94 4.08 7.41
N PRO A 43 -5.59 4.86 6.52
CA PRO A 43 -7.04 4.70 6.29
C PRO A 43 -7.38 3.37 5.62
N ALA A 44 -6.43 2.82 4.85
CA ALA A 44 -6.57 1.58 4.11
C ALA A 44 -5.23 0.84 3.94
N ILE A 45 -5.32 -0.48 3.87
CA ILE A 45 -4.27 -1.40 3.41
C ILE A 45 -4.75 -2.04 2.10
N TYR A 46 -3.88 -2.04 1.10
CA TYR A 46 -4.18 -2.59 -0.21
C TYR A 46 -3.47 -3.93 -0.40
N ILE A 47 -4.10 -4.86 -1.11
CA ILE A 47 -3.50 -6.13 -1.54
C ILE A 47 -3.51 -6.15 -3.06
N SER A 48 -2.32 -6.08 -3.68
CA SER A 48 -2.18 -6.29 -5.12
C SER A 48 -2.21 -7.78 -5.43
N LEU A 49 -3.14 -8.16 -6.31
CA LEU A 49 -3.35 -9.52 -6.78
C LEU A 49 -3.45 -9.52 -8.30
N ALA A 50 -2.85 -10.52 -8.94
CA ALA A 50 -3.09 -10.78 -10.35
C ALA A 50 -4.56 -11.13 -10.61
N GLN A 51 -4.99 -10.98 -11.86
CA GLN A 51 -6.37 -11.25 -12.27
C GLN A 51 -6.78 -12.71 -12.02
N ASP A 52 -5.85 -13.64 -12.25
CA ASP A 52 -6.06 -15.09 -12.11
C ASP A 52 -5.67 -15.63 -10.72
N SER A 53 -5.36 -14.76 -9.75
CA SER A 53 -5.00 -15.17 -8.40
C SER A 53 -6.17 -15.87 -7.71
N ILE A 54 -5.88 -17.07 -7.18
CA ILE A 54 -6.80 -17.83 -6.34
C ILE A 54 -7.12 -17.02 -5.08
N LEU A 55 -8.40 -16.99 -4.72
CA LEU A 55 -8.91 -16.30 -3.54
C LEU A 55 -9.48 -17.31 -2.57
N ASP A 56 -9.35 -17.05 -1.27
CA ASP A 56 -10.18 -17.67 -0.26
C ASP A 56 -11.44 -16.82 -0.01
N ASP A 57 -12.29 -17.27 0.91
CA ASP A 57 -13.58 -16.61 1.16
C ASP A 57 -13.42 -15.22 1.76
N PHE A 58 -12.36 -15.00 2.55
CA PHE A 58 -12.06 -13.67 3.07
C PHE A 58 -11.70 -12.72 1.93
N LEU A 59 -10.75 -13.08 1.06
CA LEU A 59 -10.38 -12.24 -0.08
C LEU A 59 -11.55 -11.99 -1.04
N ARG A 60 -12.45 -12.97 -1.25
CA ARG A 60 -13.67 -12.77 -2.05
C ARG A 60 -14.63 -11.77 -1.44
N SER A 61 -14.64 -11.63 -0.11
CA SER A 61 -15.52 -10.71 0.60
C SER A 61 -15.04 -9.26 0.56
N LEU A 62 -13.77 -9.02 0.23
CA LEU A 62 -13.17 -7.69 0.25
C LEU A 62 -13.60 -6.83 -0.95
N PRO A 63 -13.78 -5.51 -0.77
CA PRO A 63 -14.02 -4.61 -1.87
C PRO A 63 -12.79 -4.54 -2.79
N VAL A 64 -13.05 -4.53 -4.10
CA VAL A 64 -12.05 -4.23 -5.13
C VAL A 64 -12.01 -2.72 -5.33
N ALA A 65 -10.83 -2.12 -5.25
CA ALA A 65 -10.65 -0.70 -5.49
C ALA A 65 -11.01 -0.37 -6.94
N ASN A 66 -11.81 0.67 -7.12
CA ASN A 66 -12.23 1.20 -8.41
C ASN A 66 -11.61 2.59 -8.62
N ASN A 67 -11.37 2.96 -9.88
CA ASN A 67 -10.72 4.23 -10.26
C ASN A 67 -11.54 5.50 -9.92
N THR A 68 -12.72 5.35 -9.31
CA THR A 68 -13.64 6.45 -8.97
C THR A 68 -13.19 7.29 -7.78
N ALA A 69 -12.16 6.87 -7.03
CA ALA A 69 -11.64 7.62 -5.88
C ALA A 69 -10.66 8.75 -6.26
N ALA A 70 -10.28 8.90 -7.54
CA ALA A 70 -9.33 9.93 -7.98
C ALA A 70 -9.96 11.33 -8.19
N THR A 71 -11.29 11.48 -8.05
CA THR A 71 -12.01 12.71 -8.48
C THR A 71 -12.83 13.43 -7.40
N ALA A 72 -12.58 13.19 -6.10
CA ALA A 72 -13.16 13.99 -5.01
C ALA A 72 -12.03 14.41 -4.06
N THR A 73 -11.52 15.65 -4.03
CA THR A 73 -12.25 16.89 -3.76
C THR A 73 -11.41 18.08 -4.22
N THR A 74 -11.82 18.76 -5.29
CA THR A 74 -11.44 20.17 -5.55
C THR A 74 -12.68 20.86 -6.08
N THR A 75 -13.63 21.15 -5.19
CA THR A 75 -14.68 22.13 -5.46
C THR A 75 -14.13 23.50 -5.08
N ASN A 76 -13.48 24.14 -6.05
CA ASN A 76 -13.34 25.58 -6.10
C ASN A 76 -14.72 26.18 -6.40
N THR A 77 -15.22 27.00 -5.48
CA THR A 77 -16.19 28.06 -5.82
C THR A 77 -15.53 29.38 -5.47
N SER A 78 -15.20 30.15 -6.50
CA SER A 78 -14.64 31.49 -6.42
C SER A 78 -15.70 32.54 -6.08
N ALA A 79 -15.32 33.53 -5.26
CA ALA A 79 -15.53 34.99 -5.43
C ALA A 79 -15.73 35.73 -4.08
N PRO A 80 -15.52 37.06 -3.99
CA PRO A 80 -14.42 37.87 -4.51
C PRO A 80 -13.75 38.75 -3.40
N LEU A 81 -12.73 39.53 -3.78
CA LEU A 81 -11.95 40.45 -2.94
C LEU A 81 -12.78 41.52 -2.21
N GLY A 82 -12.43 41.76 -0.94
CA GLY A 82 -12.78 42.95 -0.17
C GLY A 82 -11.78 43.16 0.97
N GLN A 83 -11.11 44.32 0.99
CA GLN A 83 -10.07 44.72 1.95
C GLN A 83 -10.67 45.26 3.27
N SER A 84 -10.03 44.99 4.42
CA SER A 84 -9.60 46.01 5.43
C SER A 84 -9.27 45.41 6.82
N SER A 85 -7.99 45.54 7.18
CA SER A 85 -7.41 46.05 8.45
C SER A 85 -7.84 45.58 9.85
N GLN A 86 -6.87 44.91 10.51
CA GLN A 86 -6.42 44.94 11.94
C GLN A 86 -6.47 43.62 12.76
N PRO A 87 -5.43 43.32 13.57
CA PRO A 87 -5.27 42.05 14.31
C PRO A 87 -5.80 42.15 15.76
N PRO A 88 -6.03 41.01 16.44
CA PRO A 88 -5.07 40.59 17.47
C PRO A 88 -4.88 39.05 17.65
N THR A 89 -3.63 38.69 17.97
CA THR A 89 -3.15 37.79 19.03
C THR A 89 -3.78 36.40 19.30
N SER A 90 -2.87 35.43 19.43
CA SER A 90 -2.89 34.15 20.17
C SER A 90 -3.40 32.86 19.49
N LEU A 91 -2.44 31.94 19.31
CA LEU A 91 -2.62 30.49 19.15
C LEU A 91 -3.42 29.90 20.33
N PRO A 92 -4.16 28.82 20.09
CA PRO A 92 -3.68 27.50 20.53
C PRO A 92 -3.66 26.51 19.35
N ALA A 93 -2.55 25.82 19.12
CA ALA A 93 -2.27 24.49 19.68
C ALA A 93 -3.25 23.41 19.18
N SER A 94 -2.66 22.45 18.45
CA SER A 94 -3.10 21.05 18.34
C SER A 94 -4.49 20.80 17.75
N SER A 95 -4.51 20.54 16.43
CA SER A 95 -5.43 19.54 15.90
C SER A 95 -5.24 18.26 16.73
N PRO A 96 -6.30 17.65 17.28
CA PRO A 96 -6.13 16.40 18.02
C PRO A 96 -5.60 15.34 17.04
N PRO A 97 -4.74 14.40 17.50
CA PRO A 97 -4.56 13.17 16.75
C PRO A 97 -5.95 12.54 16.64
N ARG A 98 -6.38 12.19 15.42
CA ARG A 98 -7.52 11.31 15.25
C ARG A 98 -7.10 9.94 15.74
N ASP A 99 -7.17 9.74 17.05
CA ASP A 99 -7.21 8.43 17.66
C ASP A 99 -8.58 7.82 17.35
N SER A 100 -8.73 7.36 16.12
CA SER A 100 -9.74 6.36 15.83
C SER A 100 -8.99 5.05 15.79
N GLY A 101 -9.06 4.25 16.86
CA GLY A 101 -8.73 2.82 16.85
C GLY A 101 -9.59 1.99 15.88
N ALA A 102 -10.14 2.64 14.84
CA ALA A 102 -10.78 2.02 13.71
C ALA A 102 -9.71 1.29 12.90
N LYS A 103 -9.90 -0.02 12.76
CA LYS A 103 -9.04 -0.88 11.93
C LYS A 103 -9.01 -0.33 10.49
N PRO A 104 -7.84 -0.30 9.83
CA PRO A 104 -7.75 0.10 8.43
C PRO A 104 -8.67 -0.75 7.56
N GLN A 105 -9.30 -0.12 6.57
CA GLN A 105 -10.02 -0.87 5.54
C GLN A 105 -9.05 -1.71 4.72
N VAL A 106 -9.48 -2.89 4.28
CA VAL A 106 -8.66 -3.74 3.40
C VAL A 106 -9.30 -3.77 2.02
N LEU A 107 -8.53 -3.40 0.99
CA LEU A 107 -9.00 -3.36 -0.40
C LEU A 107 -8.11 -4.19 -1.32
N ILE A 108 -8.72 -4.80 -2.34
CA ILE A 108 -7.99 -5.49 -3.40
C ILE A 108 -7.68 -4.51 -4.53
N LEU A 109 -6.42 -4.48 -4.97
CA LEU A 109 -6.01 -3.90 -6.26
C LEU A 109 -5.75 -5.04 -7.24
N ARG A 110 -6.49 -5.05 -8.34
CA ARG A 110 -6.28 -6.01 -9.42
C ARG A 110 -5.32 -5.46 -10.44
N ASP A 111 -4.28 -6.21 -10.73
CA ASP A 111 -3.23 -5.82 -11.66
C ASP A 111 -3.80 -5.47 -13.06
N LEU A 112 -3.37 -4.34 -13.64
CA LEU A 112 -3.71 -3.90 -15.00
C LEU A 112 -2.61 -4.30 -16.01
N PRO A 113 -2.91 -4.73 -17.25
CA PRO A 113 -4.13 -5.35 -17.78
C PRO A 113 -4.12 -6.88 -17.59
N ALA A 114 -5.24 -7.56 -17.85
CA ALA A 114 -5.31 -9.02 -17.88
C ALA A 114 -4.21 -9.57 -18.82
N ASN A 115 -3.18 -10.17 -18.22
CA ASN A 115 -2.00 -10.64 -18.90
C ASN A 115 -2.35 -11.38 -20.20
N PRO A 116 -1.94 -10.91 -21.39
CA PRO A 116 -2.30 -11.54 -22.67
C PRO A 116 -1.67 -12.94 -22.84
N SER A 117 -0.74 -13.33 -21.96
CA SER A 117 -0.20 -14.69 -21.91
C SER A 117 -0.21 -15.24 -20.48
N PRO A 118 -1.16 -16.10 -20.09
CA PRO A 118 -1.33 -16.61 -18.71
C PRO A 118 -0.12 -17.39 -18.16
N SER A 119 0.90 -17.66 -18.98
CA SER A 119 2.10 -18.41 -18.64
C SER A 119 3.21 -17.59 -17.98
N ARG A 120 3.15 -16.25 -17.95
CA ARG A 120 4.27 -15.42 -17.46
C ARG A 120 3.79 -14.42 -16.41
N SER A 121 4.20 -14.59 -15.15
CA SER A 121 3.97 -13.57 -14.12
C SER A 121 4.62 -12.25 -14.55
N ALA A 122 3.84 -11.17 -14.58
CA ALA A 122 4.31 -9.82 -14.92
C ALA A 122 5.24 -9.23 -13.83
N GLY A 123 5.44 -9.98 -12.73
CA GLY A 123 6.38 -9.66 -11.67
C GLY A 123 5.86 -8.61 -10.68
N PRO A 124 6.56 -8.42 -9.54
CA PRO A 124 6.12 -7.55 -8.46
C PRO A 124 5.93 -6.08 -8.85
N ALA A 125 6.67 -5.61 -9.86
CA ALA A 125 6.55 -4.24 -10.41
C ALA A 125 5.13 -3.94 -10.94
N THR A 126 4.40 -4.96 -11.39
CA THR A 126 3.02 -4.80 -11.90
C THR A 126 2.08 -4.31 -10.80
N GLY A 127 2.23 -4.81 -9.58
CA GLY A 127 1.41 -4.37 -8.44
C GLY A 127 1.68 -2.91 -8.07
N LEU A 128 2.95 -2.49 -8.12
CA LEU A 128 3.37 -1.09 -7.91
C LEU A 128 2.80 -0.16 -8.99
N LEU A 129 2.95 -0.54 -10.26
CA LEU A 129 2.42 0.23 -11.39
C LEU A 129 0.89 0.33 -11.34
N THR A 130 0.21 -0.77 -11.01
CA THR A 130 -1.24 -0.79 -10.83
C THR A 130 -1.66 0.19 -9.72
N ALA A 131 -0.97 0.14 -8.58
CA ALA A 131 -1.25 1.06 -7.47
C ALA A 131 -1.02 2.53 -7.88
N HIS A 132 0.02 2.81 -8.66
CA HIS A 132 0.27 4.13 -9.23
C HIS A 132 -0.81 4.55 -10.24
N CYS A 133 -1.28 3.66 -11.11
CA CYS A 133 -2.35 3.97 -12.07
C CYS A 133 -3.66 4.37 -11.38
N PHE A 134 -4.03 3.69 -10.30
CA PHE A 134 -5.24 4.02 -9.54
C PHE A 134 -5.06 5.27 -8.67
N PHE A 135 -3.85 5.48 -8.14
CA PHE A 135 -3.56 6.60 -7.25
C PHE A 135 -2.21 7.26 -7.61
N PRO A 136 -2.17 8.11 -8.66
CA PRO A 136 -0.92 8.64 -9.23
C PRO A 136 -0.10 9.52 -8.28
N SER A 137 -0.75 10.17 -7.32
CA SER A 137 -0.10 11.09 -6.37
C SER A 137 0.31 10.43 -5.06
N THR A 138 0.08 9.11 -4.90
CA THR A 138 0.29 8.41 -3.63
C THR A 138 1.72 7.90 -3.48
N THR A 139 2.29 8.12 -2.29
CA THR A 139 3.50 7.43 -1.84
C THR A 139 3.11 6.06 -1.25
N TRP A 140 3.68 5.00 -1.79
CA TRP A 140 3.33 3.63 -1.47
C TRP A 140 4.37 2.98 -0.56
N PHE A 141 3.97 2.62 0.64
CA PHE A 141 4.74 1.68 1.45
C PHE A 141 4.38 0.24 1.06
N THR A 142 5.37 -0.50 0.57
CA THR A 142 5.22 -1.85 0.02
C THR A 142 5.93 -2.90 0.86
N ILE A 143 5.31 -4.06 0.97
CA ILE A 143 5.93 -5.31 1.44
C ILE A 143 5.50 -6.47 0.54
N PRO A 144 6.35 -7.50 0.31
CA PRO A 144 5.93 -8.72 -0.35
C PRO A 144 5.20 -9.66 0.63
N CYS A 145 4.42 -10.58 0.09
CA CYS A 145 3.73 -11.60 0.90
C CYS A 145 4.65 -12.67 1.49
N ASP A 146 5.87 -12.85 0.96
CA ASP A 146 6.80 -13.92 1.33
C ASP A 146 7.91 -13.49 2.30
N HIS A 147 7.70 -12.38 3.02
CA HIS A 147 8.59 -11.90 4.09
C HIS A 147 7.90 -12.00 5.47
N PRO A 148 7.72 -13.21 6.04
CA PRO A 148 6.96 -13.42 7.27
C PRO A 148 7.66 -12.92 8.54
N PHE A 149 8.98 -12.69 8.49
CA PHE A 149 9.77 -12.28 9.66
C PHE A 149 9.95 -10.77 9.82
N LEU A 150 9.27 -9.97 8.98
CA LEU A 150 9.21 -8.52 9.17
C LEU A 150 8.51 -8.19 10.49
N THR A 151 8.99 -7.15 11.17
CA THR A 151 8.43 -6.70 12.46
C THR A 151 7.81 -5.32 12.34
N PRO A 152 6.79 -4.97 13.16
CA PRO A 152 6.18 -3.64 13.10
C PRO A 152 7.19 -2.51 13.29
N SER A 153 8.12 -2.66 14.23
CA SER A 153 9.16 -1.66 14.50
C SER A 153 10.09 -1.45 13.31
N LEU A 154 10.43 -2.50 12.57
CA LEU A 154 11.24 -2.38 11.36
C LEU A 154 10.50 -1.57 10.29
N LEU A 155 9.22 -1.86 10.08
CA LEU A 155 8.40 -1.19 9.08
C LEU A 155 8.13 0.28 9.44
N GLN A 156 7.92 0.56 10.74
CA GLN A 156 7.81 1.92 11.27
C GLN A 156 9.09 2.70 11.01
N HIS A 157 10.24 2.13 11.36
CA HIS A 157 11.54 2.76 11.13
C HIS A 157 11.77 3.06 9.65
N LEU A 158 11.47 2.13 8.75
CA LEU A 158 11.58 2.35 7.30
C LEU A 158 10.69 3.49 6.81
N CYS A 159 9.46 3.61 7.33
CA CYS A 159 8.57 4.73 7.02
C CYS A 159 9.13 6.07 7.53
N GLU A 160 9.65 6.10 8.75
CA GLU A 160 10.23 7.30 9.37
C GLU A 160 11.50 7.80 8.66
N GLN A 161 12.28 6.87 8.11
CA GLN A 161 13.52 7.18 7.37
C GLN A 161 13.30 7.49 5.88
N TYR A 162 12.04 7.58 5.43
CA TYR A 162 11.75 7.79 4.01
C TYR A 162 12.39 9.08 3.47
N GLN A 163 13.21 8.91 2.43
CA GLN A 163 13.73 9.96 1.56
C GLN A 163 13.28 9.70 0.12
N PRO A 164 12.70 10.71 -0.57
CA PRO A 164 12.35 10.58 -1.98
C PRO A 164 13.57 10.31 -2.88
N PRO A 165 13.37 9.63 -4.02
CA PRO A 165 12.09 9.15 -4.52
C PRO A 165 11.76 7.73 -4.04
N VAL A 166 12.72 6.96 -3.52
CA VAL A 166 12.54 5.61 -2.98
C VAL A 166 13.44 5.40 -1.76
N THR A 167 12.92 4.79 -0.71
CA THR A 167 13.74 4.23 0.38
C THR A 167 13.37 2.76 0.55
N CYS A 168 14.36 1.88 0.58
CA CYS A 168 14.15 0.44 0.71
C CYS A 168 14.94 -0.14 1.88
N PHE A 169 14.47 -1.27 2.39
CA PHE A 169 15.14 -2.00 3.44
C PHE A 169 16.49 -2.55 2.94
N ARG A 170 17.49 -2.53 3.82
CA ARG A 170 18.79 -3.14 3.59
C ARG A 170 19.01 -4.21 4.65
N ASN A 171 19.26 -5.45 4.23
CA ASN A 171 19.51 -6.55 5.16
C ASN A 171 20.94 -6.48 5.75
N GLY A 172 21.23 -7.37 6.71
CA GLY A 172 22.52 -7.41 7.41
C GLY A 172 23.72 -7.70 6.50
N ASP A 173 23.50 -8.40 5.39
CA ASP A 173 24.51 -8.71 4.37
C ASP A 173 24.72 -7.56 3.38
N GLY A 174 23.93 -6.49 3.51
CA GLY A 174 24.03 -5.28 2.72
C GLY A 174 23.21 -5.29 1.43
N PHE A 175 22.41 -6.32 1.15
CA PHE A 175 21.50 -6.37 0.01
C PHE A 175 20.30 -5.46 0.23
N LEU A 176 19.85 -4.84 -0.85
CA LEU A 176 18.65 -4.00 -0.86
C LEU A 176 17.43 -4.85 -1.22
N GLU A 177 16.34 -4.63 -0.48
CA GLU A 177 15.05 -5.28 -0.68
C GLU A 177 14.06 -4.26 -1.29
N PRO A 178 14.03 -4.08 -2.62
CA PRO A 178 13.20 -3.04 -3.26
C PRO A 178 11.69 -3.26 -3.10
N LEU A 179 11.26 -4.46 -2.68
CA LEU A 179 9.86 -4.79 -2.41
C LEU A 179 9.46 -4.52 -0.96
N VAL A 180 10.43 -4.27 -0.07
CA VAL A 180 10.22 -3.78 1.30
C VAL A 180 10.68 -2.32 1.31
N ALA A 181 9.82 -1.45 0.79
CA ALA A 181 10.22 -0.10 0.41
C ALA A 181 9.07 0.90 0.41
N VAL A 182 9.41 2.18 0.58
CA VAL A 182 8.53 3.33 0.39
C VAL A 182 8.84 3.96 -0.97
N TRP A 183 7.86 3.93 -1.87
CA TRP A 183 7.95 4.40 -3.25
C TRP A 183 7.17 5.69 -3.42
N GLY A 184 7.85 6.79 -3.75
CA GLY A 184 7.21 8.06 -4.09
C GLY A 184 6.65 8.07 -5.51
N PRO A 185 5.69 8.95 -5.81
CA PRO A 185 5.05 9.03 -7.13
C PRO A 185 6.05 9.34 -8.25
N GLN A 186 7.11 10.10 -7.97
CA GLN A 186 8.16 10.41 -8.96
C GLN A 186 8.97 9.18 -9.38
N ALA A 187 9.16 8.20 -8.49
CA ALA A 187 9.81 6.94 -8.84
C ALA A 187 8.89 6.07 -9.70
N LEU A 188 7.63 5.97 -9.29
CA LEU A 188 6.63 5.12 -9.96
C LEU A 188 6.31 5.62 -11.38
N ALA A 189 6.33 6.93 -11.59
CA ALA A 189 6.17 7.53 -12.91
C ALA A 189 7.32 7.22 -13.90
N ARG A 190 8.43 6.63 -13.43
CA ARG A 190 9.61 6.28 -14.23
C ARG A 190 9.80 4.78 -14.45
N MET A 191 8.92 3.95 -13.88
CA MET A 191 8.92 2.49 -14.06
C MET A 191 8.23 2.10 -15.36
#